data_AF-A0A971LEH7-F1
#
_entry.id   AF-A0A971LEH7-F1
#
_cell.length_a   1.000
_cell.length_b   1.000
_cell.length_c   1.000
_cell.angle_alpha   90.00
_cell.angle_beta   90.00
_cell.angle_gamma   90.00
#
_symmetry.space_group_name_H-M   'P 1'
#
loop_
_entity.id
_entity.type
_entity.pdbx_description
1 polymer ?
#
loop_
_entity_poly.entity_id
_entity_poly.type
_entity_poly.pdbx_seq_one_letter_code
_entity_poly.pdbx_strand_id
1 'polypeptide(L)'
;NENDTWVHFQCGPLGAGHGHADKQHVSLLSRGENVLTDAGRYSYVFGPDRVQFKELRAHNTIMADGHDLYVCKDSWEVSRLTRAVNLRFYSDNKYAYTEGGHLGYLGLPDGIFINRRVIFLKPDIIILADEFYSSGSHDYNQFFHFSNEGKLNQNSLSSWTYSGESVSAQIQFISQNIESSAFDSRISYHYNSFEPSNAVETKFSIQGCGCAYTVIGLSDANAKFDLDVNKLEVKSNFKDITFTDKQIEALEVKLGSQHYVVVVAHEEYASPTDTFLAGNCYGFGNAVVFDRSENEFETGTVLIW
;
A
#
# COMPACT_ATOMS: atom_id res chain seq x y z
N ASN A 1 -11.45 -8.57 -19.05
CA ASN A 1 -11.46 -10.04 -19.13
C ASN A 1 -11.56 -10.62 -17.73
N GLU A 2 -12.13 -11.82 -17.60
CA GLU A 2 -12.32 -12.50 -16.31
C GLU A 2 -10.99 -12.84 -15.61
N ASN A 3 -9.87 -12.89 -16.35
CA ASN A 3 -8.54 -13.17 -15.80
C ASN A 3 -7.70 -11.91 -15.50
N ASP A 4 -8.25 -10.71 -15.68
CA ASP A 4 -7.49 -9.47 -15.48
C ASP A 4 -7.27 -9.18 -13.99
N THR A 5 -6.16 -8.51 -13.69
CA THR A 5 -5.90 -7.92 -12.37
C THR A 5 -6.26 -6.45 -12.39
N TRP A 6 -7.04 -6.02 -11.40
CA TRP A 6 -7.50 -4.66 -11.21
C TRP A 6 -7.06 -4.15 -9.85
N VAL A 7 -6.37 -3.00 -9.85
CA VAL A 7 -6.03 -2.25 -8.65
C VAL A 7 -6.83 -0.97 -8.63
N HIS A 8 -7.64 -0.79 -7.59
CA HIS A 8 -8.38 0.45 -7.36
C HIS A 8 -7.71 1.22 -6.22
N PHE A 9 -7.43 2.51 -6.42
CA PHE A 9 -6.86 3.40 -5.41
C PHE A 9 -7.73 4.64 -5.25
N GLN A 10 -8.12 4.93 -4.01
CA GLN A 10 -8.98 6.06 -3.67
C GLN A 10 -8.24 7.07 -2.80
N CYS A 11 -7.91 8.24 -3.35
CA CYS A 11 -7.39 9.37 -2.59
C CYS A 11 -8.01 10.69 -3.08
N GLY A 12 -9.32 10.67 -3.31
CA GLY A 12 -10.07 11.83 -3.79
C GLY A 12 -10.62 12.74 -2.68
N PRO A 13 -11.37 13.79 -3.03
CA PRO A 13 -12.24 14.48 -2.09
C PRO A 13 -13.30 13.53 -1.53
N LEU A 14 -13.78 13.79 -0.31
CA LEU A 14 -14.84 13.00 0.32
C LEU A 14 -16.03 13.87 0.67
N GLY A 15 -17.23 13.34 0.42
CA GLY A 15 -18.48 13.93 0.90
C GLY A 15 -18.79 13.45 2.31
N ALA A 16 -19.34 14.33 3.16
CA ALA A 16 -19.61 14.02 4.57
C ALA A 16 -20.58 12.82 4.76
N GLY A 17 -21.68 12.77 4.00
CA GLY A 17 -22.72 11.77 4.24
C GLY A 17 -22.43 10.39 3.67
N HIS A 18 -22.13 10.32 2.37
CA HIS A 18 -21.85 9.05 1.71
C HIS A 18 -20.39 8.60 1.81
N GLY A 19 -19.46 9.53 2.05
CA GLY A 19 -18.04 9.22 2.18
C GLY A 19 -17.73 8.44 3.45
N HIS A 20 -16.64 7.70 3.36
CA HIS A 20 -16.08 6.88 4.42
C HIS A 20 -14.68 7.41 4.77
N ALA A 21 -14.09 6.85 5.83
CA ALA A 21 -12.76 7.18 6.28
C ALA A 21 -11.65 6.50 5.46
N ASP A 22 -11.80 6.48 4.14
CA ASP A 22 -11.15 5.55 3.21
C ASP A 22 -10.09 6.21 2.31
N LYS A 23 -9.56 7.38 2.70
CA LYS A 23 -8.46 7.96 1.93
C LYS A 23 -7.28 7.01 1.91
N GLN A 24 -6.64 6.93 0.74
CA GLN A 24 -5.57 5.99 0.41
C GLN A 24 -6.00 4.52 0.37
N HIS A 25 -7.31 4.23 0.39
CA HIS A 25 -7.81 2.86 0.26
C HIS A 25 -7.33 2.22 -1.04
N VAL A 26 -6.90 0.97 -0.95
CA VAL A 26 -6.57 0.10 -2.09
C VAL A 26 -7.50 -1.11 -2.11
N SER A 27 -8.12 -1.40 -3.25
CA SER A 27 -8.83 -2.66 -3.49
C SER A 27 -8.12 -3.44 -4.61
N LEU A 28 -8.14 -4.77 -4.53
CA LEU A 28 -7.45 -5.65 -5.46
C LEU A 28 -8.38 -6.78 -5.88
N LEU A 29 -8.60 -6.90 -7.18
CA LEU A 29 -9.30 -8.02 -7.82
C LEU A 29 -8.34 -8.68 -8.81
N SER A 30 -8.31 -9.99 -8.85
CA SER A 30 -7.48 -10.75 -9.79
C SER A 30 -8.14 -12.08 -10.10
N ARG A 31 -8.05 -12.54 -11.35
CA ARG A 31 -8.59 -13.84 -11.77
C ARG A 31 -10.08 -14.00 -11.45
N GLY A 32 -10.83 -12.90 -11.54
CA GLY A 32 -12.27 -12.87 -11.31
C GLY A 32 -12.68 -12.81 -9.83
N GLU A 33 -11.71 -12.79 -8.91
CA GLU A 33 -11.97 -12.81 -7.46
C GLU A 33 -11.41 -11.58 -6.75
N ASN A 34 -12.12 -11.14 -5.72
CA ASN A 34 -11.61 -10.10 -4.84
C ASN A 34 -10.53 -10.68 -3.92
N VAL A 35 -9.38 -10.00 -3.86
CA VAL A 35 -8.31 -10.28 -2.91
C VAL A 35 -8.38 -9.30 -1.76
N LEU A 36 -8.30 -8.00 -2.03
CA LEU A 36 -8.47 -6.92 -1.04
C LEU A 36 -9.77 -6.17 -1.31
N THR A 37 -10.60 -6.02 -0.28
CA THR A 37 -11.96 -5.50 -0.38
C THR A 37 -12.20 -4.30 0.52
N ASP A 38 -13.22 -3.52 0.19
CA ASP A 38 -13.83 -2.60 1.14
C ASP A 38 -14.81 -3.36 2.04
N ALA A 39 -14.91 -2.98 3.31
CA ALA A 39 -15.86 -3.58 4.24
C ALA A 39 -17.33 -3.34 3.83
N GLY A 40 -17.58 -2.34 2.98
CA GLY A 40 -18.92 -1.97 2.54
C GLY A 40 -19.63 -1.04 3.50
N ARG A 41 -20.91 -0.77 3.20
CA ARG A 41 -21.67 0.28 3.90
C ARG A 41 -22.39 -0.22 5.15
N TYR A 42 -22.83 -1.47 5.11
CA TYR A 42 -23.78 -2.07 6.05
C TYR A 42 -25.13 -1.36 6.15
N SER A 43 -25.24 -0.21 6.81
CA SER A 43 -26.54 0.42 7.09
C SER A 43 -26.58 1.91 6.72
N TYR A 44 -27.80 2.47 6.66
CA TYR A 44 -28.01 3.92 6.67
C TYR A 44 -28.32 4.47 8.06
N VAL A 45 -28.68 3.59 9.00
CA VAL A 45 -29.06 3.97 10.35
C VAL A 45 -27.80 4.26 11.16
N PHE A 46 -27.77 5.42 11.83
CA PHE A 46 -26.65 5.77 12.69
C PHE A 46 -26.65 4.86 13.92
N GLY A 47 -25.47 4.31 14.24
CA GLY A 47 -25.27 3.41 15.35
C GLY A 47 -23.85 2.85 15.34
N PRO A 48 -23.46 2.08 16.37
CA PRO A 48 -22.09 1.58 16.53
C PRO A 48 -21.57 0.82 15.31
N ASP A 49 -22.39 -0.07 14.73
CA ASP A 49 -22.01 -0.80 13.53
C ASP A 49 -21.76 0.12 12.34
N ARG A 50 -22.65 1.10 12.10
CA ARG A 50 -22.49 2.05 11.00
C ARG A 50 -21.19 2.85 11.15
N VAL A 51 -20.87 3.27 12.38
CA VAL A 51 -19.62 3.95 12.69
C VAL A 51 -18.43 3.05 12.34
N GLN A 52 -18.44 1.80 12.80
CA GLN A 52 -17.36 0.84 12.52
C GLN A 52 -17.13 0.62 11.01
N PHE A 53 -18.19 0.52 10.19
CA PHE A 53 -18.05 0.40 8.72
C PHE A 53 -17.64 1.71 8.02
N LYS A 54 -17.78 2.88 8.66
CA LYS A 54 -17.35 4.18 8.10
C LYS A 54 -15.95 4.59 8.53
N GLU A 55 -15.46 4.05 9.64
CA GLU A 55 -14.19 4.44 10.25
C GLU A 55 -12.99 3.83 9.54
N LEU A 56 -11.82 4.42 9.78
CA LEU A 56 -10.59 4.16 9.03
C LEU A 56 -10.22 2.68 9.04
N ARG A 57 -10.40 2.03 10.20
CA ARG A 57 -10.06 0.63 10.45
C ARG A 57 -10.83 -0.36 9.56
N ALA A 58 -11.94 0.05 8.94
CA ALA A 58 -12.71 -0.77 7.99
C ALA A 58 -12.20 -0.68 6.54
N HIS A 59 -11.11 0.05 6.30
CA HIS A 59 -10.57 0.30 4.97
C HIS A 59 -9.09 -0.08 4.87
N ASN A 60 -8.63 -0.36 3.66
CA ASN A 60 -7.25 -0.73 3.37
C ASN A 60 -6.34 0.50 3.37
N THR A 61 -6.08 1.10 4.54
CA THR A 61 -5.40 2.39 4.69
C THR A 61 -4.52 2.43 5.94
N ILE A 62 -3.96 3.60 6.26
CA ILE A 62 -3.00 3.82 7.33
C ILE A 62 -3.58 4.70 8.42
N MET A 63 -3.33 4.33 9.67
CA MET A 63 -3.58 5.13 10.86
C MET A 63 -2.26 5.58 11.49
N ALA A 64 -2.24 6.77 12.06
CA ALA A 64 -1.12 7.29 12.84
C ALA A 64 -1.56 7.61 14.29
N ASP A 65 -0.72 7.24 15.25
CA ASP A 65 -0.86 7.47 16.70
C ASP A 65 -2.23 7.08 17.26
N GLY A 66 -2.88 6.05 16.70
CA GLY A 66 -4.22 5.61 17.10
C GLY A 66 -5.37 6.58 16.77
N HIS A 67 -5.11 7.64 15.98
CA HIS A 67 -6.10 8.66 15.64
C HIS A 67 -6.85 8.34 14.34
N ASP A 68 -8.17 8.30 14.39
CA ASP A 68 -8.99 8.20 13.19
C ASP A 68 -8.92 9.47 12.32
N LEU A 69 -8.84 9.30 11.00
CA LEU A 69 -8.84 10.43 10.06
C LEU A 69 -10.15 11.22 10.11
N TYR A 70 -11.27 10.52 10.31
CA TYR A 70 -12.62 11.07 10.29
C TYR A 70 -13.39 10.60 11.50
N VAL A 71 -14.16 11.49 12.11
CA VAL A 71 -15.04 11.16 13.23
C VAL A 71 -16.48 11.43 12.79
N CYS A 72 -17.25 10.35 12.67
CA CYS A 72 -18.67 10.42 12.31
C CYS A 72 -19.48 11.02 13.46
N LYS A 73 -20.30 12.03 13.17
CA LYS A 73 -21.23 12.61 14.17
C LYS A 73 -22.58 11.92 14.11
N ASP A 74 -23.08 11.70 12.90
CA ASP A 74 -24.30 10.97 12.60
C ASP A 74 -24.17 10.26 11.23
N SER A 75 -25.29 9.81 10.66
CA SER A 75 -25.30 9.14 9.34
C SER A 75 -24.79 10.02 8.19
N TRP A 76 -24.89 11.34 8.32
CA TRP A 76 -24.75 12.32 7.25
C TRP A 76 -23.64 13.36 7.51
N GLU A 77 -23.30 13.58 8.77
CA GLU A 77 -22.32 14.57 9.20
C GLU A 77 -21.03 13.94 9.74
N VAL A 78 -19.92 14.63 9.47
CA VAL A 78 -18.60 14.33 10.03
C VAL A 78 -18.04 15.58 10.68
N SER A 79 -17.29 15.40 11.78
CA SER A 79 -16.67 16.54 12.47
C SER A 79 -15.45 17.08 11.74
N ARG A 80 -14.79 16.23 10.95
CA ARG A 80 -13.53 16.53 10.26
C ARG A 80 -13.49 15.84 8.91
N LEU A 81 -13.09 16.58 7.89
CA LEU A 81 -12.65 16.07 6.60
C LEU A 81 -11.19 16.47 6.42
N THR A 82 -10.44 15.67 5.66
CA THR A 82 -9.07 16.01 5.28
C THR A 82 -8.94 16.20 3.78
N ARG A 83 -7.99 17.04 3.38
CA ARG A 83 -7.69 17.35 1.99
C ARG A 83 -6.73 16.31 1.42
N ALA A 84 -7.08 15.75 0.27
CA ALA A 84 -6.15 14.97 -0.54
C ALA A 84 -5.21 15.89 -1.33
N VAL A 85 -3.96 15.47 -1.48
CA VAL A 85 -2.87 16.20 -2.13
C VAL A 85 -1.93 15.23 -2.85
N ASN A 86 -0.96 15.75 -3.60
CA ASN A 86 0.08 14.97 -4.27
C ASN A 86 -0.48 13.79 -5.10
N LEU A 87 -1.44 14.08 -5.99
CA LEU A 87 -2.06 13.07 -6.85
C LEU A 87 -1.27 12.96 -8.15
N ARG A 88 -0.68 11.79 -8.41
CA ARG A 88 -0.08 11.47 -9.72
C ARG A 88 -0.60 10.14 -10.21
N PHE A 89 -0.62 9.97 -11.52
CA PHE A 89 -1.05 8.74 -12.17
C PHE A 89 -0.23 8.52 -13.44
N TYR A 90 0.16 7.27 -13.68
CA TYR A 90 0.81 6.80 -14.87
C TYR A 90 0.41 5.35 -15.14
N SER A 91 0.24 4.96 -16.41
CA SER A 91 0.07 3.55 -16.76
C SER A 91 0.42 3.29 -18.22
N ASP A 92 1.05 2.15 -18.47
CA ASP A 92 1.30 1.59 -19.80
C ASP A 92 0.89 0.10 -19.85
N ASN A 93 1.46 -0.68 -20.76
CA ASN A 93 1.18 -2.12 -20.86
C ASN A 93 1.88 -2.99 -19.80
N LYS A 94 3.02 -2.54 -19.25
CA LYS A 94 3.84 -3.31 -18.28
C LYS A 94 3.61 -2.86 -16.84
N TYR A 95 3.39 -1.57 -16.64
CA TYR A 95 3.38 -0.94 -15.33
C TYR A 95 2.18 -0.01 -15.13
N ALA A 96 1.79 0.19 -13.88
CA ALA A 96 0.98 1.31 -13.47
C ALA A 96 1.53 1.92 -12.19
N TYR A 97 1.29 3.22 -12.04
CA TYR A 97 1.65 3.99 -10.88
C TYR A 97 0.51 4.92 -10.52
N THR A 98 0.20 5.01 -9.24
CA THR A 98 -0.60 6.11 -8.72
C THR A 98 -0.11 6.47 -7.33
N GLU A 99 -0.24 7.73 -6.96
CA GLU A 99 0.03 8.16 -5.59
C GLU A 99 -1.02 9.14 -5.10
N GLY A 100 -1.13 9.24 -3.78
CA GLY A 100 -1.95 10.24 -3.15
C GLY A 100 -1.60 10.40 -1.69
N GLY A 101 -1.45 11.65 -1.27
CA GLY A 101 -1.25 12.05 0.11
C GLY A 101 -2.47 12.74 0.72
N HIS A 102 -2.43 12.95 2.03
CA HIS A 102 -3.45 13.74 2.71
C HIS A 102 -2.92 14.53 3.90
N LEU A 103 -3.62 15.59 4.27
CA LEU A 103 -3.19 16.50 5.34
C LEU A 103 -3.80 16.18 6.72
N GLY A 104 -4.34 14.96 6.90
CA GLY A 104 -5.22 14.61 8.03
C GLY A 104 -4.54 14.60 9.40
N TYR A 105 -3.23 14.40 9.43
CA TYR A 105 -2.42 14.27 10.63
C TYR A 105 -1.45 15.45 10.85
N LEU A 106 -1.52 16.50 10.02
CA LEU A 106 -0.68 17.69 10.19
C LEU A 106 -0.89 18.41 11.53
N GLY A 107 -2.06 18.25 12.15
CA GLY A 107 -2.40 18.87 13.43
C GLY A 107 -1.97 18.08 14.66
N LEU A 108 -1.41 16.87 14.51
CA LEU A 108 -0.83 16.13 15.63
C LEU A 108 0.50 16.78 16.07
N PRO A 109 0.97 16.53 17.31
CA PRO A 109 2.34 16.85 17.70
C PRO A 109 3.33 16.32 16.66
N ASP A 110 4.36 17.09 16.31
CA ASP A 110 5.34 16.77 15.27
C ASP A 110 4.81 16.55 13.84
N GLY A 111 3.50 16.74 13.61
CA GLY A 111 2.85 16.91 12.31
C GLY A 111 3.19 15.87 11.23
N ILE A 112 2.26 14.97 10.92
CA ILE A 112 2.51 13.88 9.97
C ILE A 112 1.86 14.18 8.62
N PHE A 113 2.67 14.14 7.56
CA PHE A 113 2.18 13.98 6.20
C PHE A 113 2.37 12.51 5.76
N ILE A 114 1.30 11.89 5.28
CA ILE A 114 1.30 10.51 4.78
C ILE A 114 1.05 10.55 3.28
N ASN A 115 1.89 9.87 2.51
CA ASN A 115 1.74 9.66 1.08
C ASN A 115 1.78 8.15 0.80
N ARG A 116 0.82 7.64 0.02
CA ARG A 116 0.85 6.25 -0.45
C ARG A 116 1.15 6.26 -1.93
N ARG A 117 2.17 5.50 -2.34
CA ARG A 117 2.44 5.18 -3.74
C ARG A 117 2.03 3.74 -4.00
N VAL A 118 1.38 3.51 -5.12
CA VAL A 118 0.93 2.20 -5.59
C VAL A 118 1.62 1.92 -6.91
N ILE A 119 2.54 0.97 -6.91
CA ILE A 119 3.31 0.52 -8.06
C ILE A 119 2.77 -0.86 -8.44
N PHE A 120 2.26 -1.00 -9.66
CA PHE A 120 1.72 -2.24 -10.18
C PHE A 120 2.59 -2.75 -11.32
N LEU A 121 3.30 -3.84 -11.08
CA LEU A 121 4.05 -4.59 -12.11
C LEU A 121 3.10 -5.66 -12.65
N LYS A 122 2.60 -5.41 -13.86
CA LYS A 122 1.45 -6.14 -14.38
C LYS A 122 1.86 -7.56 -14.80
N PRO A 123 1.01 -8.57 -14.54
CA PRO A 123 -0.29 -8.50 -13.88
C PRO A 123 -0.27 -8.92 -12.40
N ASP A 124 0.88 -9.31 -11.84
CA ASP A 124 0.93 -10.15 -10.64
C ASP A 124 1.57 -9.52 -9.40
N ILE A 125 2.28 -8.38 -9.51
CA ILE A 125 3.00 -7.80 -8.37
C ILE A 125 2.49 -6.39 -8.08
N ILE A 126 1.99 -6.16 -6.87
CA ILE A 126 1.58 -4.85 -6.39
C ILE A 126 2.51 -4.46 -5.23
N ILE A 127 3.06 -3.25 -5.28
CA ILE A 127 3.92 -2.69 -4.24
C ILE A 127 3.26 -1.41 -3.75
N LEU A 128 2.99 -1.35 -2.45
CA LEU A 128 2.60 -0.12 -1.76
C LEU A 128 3.82 0.42 -1.05
N ALA A 129 4.14 1.69 -1.28
CA ALA A 129 5.13 2.43 -0.51
C ALA A 129 4.40 3.50 0.29
N ASP A 130 4.23 3.26 1.58
CA ASP A 130 3.60 4.20 2.52
C ASP A 130 4.69 5.06 3.14
N GLU A 131 4.76 6.30 2.68
CA GLU A 131 5.74 7.29 3.09
C GLU A 131 5.18 8.17 4.21
N PHE A 132 6.01 8.37 5.21
CA PHE A 132 5.72 9.16 6.39
C PHE A 132 6.72 10.30 6.45
N TYR A 133 6.23 11.53 6.54
CA TYR A 133 7.04 12.73 6.69
C TYR A 133 6.64 13.43 7.98
N SER A 134 7.56 13.45 8.95
CA SER A 134 7.38 14.03 10.27
C SER A 134 8.74 14.46 10.85
N SER A 135 8.74 15.33 11.85
CA SER A 135 9.93 15.64 12.68
C SER A 135 10.09 14.72 13.89
N GLY A 136 9.05 13.98 14.28
CA GLY A 136 8.95 13.24 15.54
C GLY A 136 8.90 11.72 15.39
N SER A 137 8.73 11.02 16.50
CA SER A 137 8.49 9.57 16.52
C SER A 137 6.99 9.31 16.53
N HIS A 138 6.53 8.42 15.66
CA HIS A 138 5.11 8.08 15.56
C HIS A 138 4.89 6.59 15.42
N ASP A 139 3.72 6.15 15.88
CA ASP A 139 3.25 4.78 15.74
C ASP A 139 2.25 4.70 14.59
N TYR A 140 2.37 3.66 13.77
CA TYR A 140 1.56 3.47 12.59
C TYR A 140 0.91 2.09 12.58
N ASN A 141 -0.30 2.06 12.02
CA ASN A 141 -1.02 0.83 11.73
C ASN A 141 -1.47 0.85 10.28
N GLN A 142 -1.17 -0.19 9.52
CA GLN A 142 -1.81 -0.41 8.21
C GLN A 142 -2.86 -1.50 8.34
N PHE A 143 -3.98 -1.33 7.65
CA PHE A 143 -5.07 -2.30 7.63
C PHE A 143 -5.20 -2.90 6.24
N PHE A 144 -5.42 -4.22 6.17
CA PHE A 144 -5.67 -4.96 4.93
C PHE A 144 -6.81 -5.95 5.15
N HIS A 145 -7.92 -5.73 4.46
CA HIS A 145 -9.15 -6.52 4.50
C HIS A 145 -9.19 -7.43 3.29
N PHE A 146 -8.99 -8.72 3.54
CA PHE A 146 -9.07 -9.76 2.53
C PHE A 146 -10.52 -10.21 2.35
N SER A 147 -10.85 -10.68 1.14
CA SER A 147 -12.18 -11.25 0.87
C SER A 147 -12.49 -12.39 1.86
N ASN A 148 -13.76 -12.48 2.26
CA ASN A 148 -14.25 -13.53 3.15
C ASN A 148 -14.52 -14.87 2.41
N GLU A 149 -14.39 -14.88 1.08
CA GLU A 149 -14.54 -16.07 0.25
C GLU A 149 -13.31 -17.00 0.33
N GLY A 150 -12.13 -16.42 0.60
CA GLY A 150 -10.88 -17.17 0.76
C GLY A 150 -10.47 -17.40 2.21
N LYS A 151 -9.28 -17.99 2.38
CA LYS A 151 -8.67 -18.27 3.68
C LYS A 151 -7.38 -17.49 3.82
N LEU A 152 -7.18 -16.92 5.01
CA LEU A 152 -5.98 -16.17 5.36
C LEU A 152 -5.13 -16.97 6.37
N ASN A 153 -3.85 -17.15 6.07
CA ASN A 153 -2.89 -17.87 6.90
C ASN A 153 -1.67 -17.00 7.17
N GLN A 154 -1.24 -16.94 8.43
CA GLN A 154 -0.03 -16.24 8.83
C GLN A 154 1.19 -17.13 8.57
N ASN A 155 2.16 -16.65 7.80
CA ASN A 155 3.41 -17.36 7.57
C ASN A 155 4.48 -16.91 8.58
N SER A 156 4.52 -15.61 8.89
CA SER A 156 5.41 -14.99 9.88
C SER A 156 4.79 -13.72 10.47
N LEU A 157 5.52 -13.04 11.37
CA LEU A 157 5.09 -11.72 11.88
C LEU A 157 4.98 -10.64 10.78
N SER A 158 5.57 -10.84 9.61
CA SER A 158 5.58 -9.86 8.52
C SER A 158 5.09 -10.42 7.19
N SER A 159 4.50 -11.63 7.17
CA SER A 159 4.03 -12.24 5.92
C SER A 159 2.83 -13.15 6.08
N TRP A 160 1.95 -13.13 5.08
CA TRP A 160 0.70 -13.88 5.05
C TRP A 160 0.44 -14.48 3.68
N THR A 161 -0.41 -15.51 3.66
CA THR A 161 -0.95 -16.11 2.44
C THR A 161 -2.46 -16.03 2.48
N TYR A 162 -3.04 -15.45 1.42
CA TYR A 162 -4.47 -15.53 1.12
C TYR A 162 -4.69 -16.57 0.02
N SER A 163 -5.65 -17.47 0.22
CA SER A 163 -6.01 -18.51 -0.74
C SER A 163 -7.51 -18.42 -1.05
N GLY A 164 -7.84 -17.92 -2.24
CA GLY A 164 -9.17 -17.93 -2.84
C GLY A 164 -9.43 -19.20 -3.66
N GLU A 165 -10.46 -19.19 -4.50
CA GLU A 165 -10.84 -20.30 -5.37
C GLU A 165 -10.04 -20.28 -6.69
N SER A 166 -9.81 -19.11 -7.26
CA SER A 166 -9.06 -18.89 -8.51
C SER A 166 -7.71 -18.21 -8.29
N VAL A 167 -7.56 -17.43 -7.23
CA VAL A 167 -6.36 -16.63 -6.92
C VAL A 167 -5.72 -17.02 -5.59
N SER A 168 -4.40 -17.06 -5.55
CA SER A 168 -3.61 -17.05 -4.32
C SER A 168 -2.77 -15.78 -4.27
N ALA A 169 -2.61 -15.22 -3.07
CA ALA A 169 -1.78 -14.03 -2.85
C ALA A 169 -0.83 -14.26 -1.68
N GLN A 170 0.44 -13.91 -1.87
CA GLN A 170 1.41 -13.78 -0.78
C GLN A 170 1.67 -12.30 -0.54
N ILE A 171 1.66 -11.89 0.73
CA ILE A 171 1.90 -10.51 1.14
C ILE A 171 3.10 -10.47 2.08
N GLN A 172 3.99 -9.51 1.87
CA GLN A 172 5.13 -9.22 2.73
C GLN A 172 5.12 -7.75 3.15
N PHE A 173 5.32 -7.53 4.44
CA PHE A 173 5.43 -6.20 5.06
C PHE A 173 6.89 -5.92 5.39
N ILE A 174 7.42 -4.78 4.93
CA ILE A 174 8.82 -4.40 5.10
C ILE A 174 8.90 -3.01 5.72
N SER A 175 9.27 -2.96 7.00
CA SER A 175 9.66 -1.76 7.74
C SER A 175 10.42 -2.19 9.01
N GLN A 176 11.05 -1.24 9.70
CA GLN A 176 11.77 -1.53 10.93
C GLN A 176 10.79 -2.01 12.02
N ASN A 177 11.04 -3.20 12.57
CA ASN A 177 10.23 -3.82 13.64
C ASN A 177 8.73 -3.92 13.30
N ILE A 178 8.39 -4.10 12.02
CA ILE A 178 7.00 -4.29 11.63
C ILE A 178 6.50 -5.67 12.04
N GLU A 179 5.39 -5.67 12.77
CA GLU A 179 4.67 -6.88 13.14
C GLU A 179 3.25 -6.80 12.60
N SER A 180 2.65 -7.96 12.37
CA SER A 180 1.30 -8.06 11.85
C SER A 180 0.54 -9.18 12.53
N SER A 181 -0.76 -8.96 12.67
CA SER A 181 -1.69 -9.88 13.32
C SER A 181 -3.06 -9.81 12.66
N ALA A 182 -3.78 -10.93 12.67
CA ALA A 182 -5.18 -10.92 12.29
C ALA A 182 -6.00 -10.17 13.33
N PHE A 183 -7.07 -9.51 12.90
CA PHE A 183 -8.03 -8.86 13.78
C PHE A 183 -9.46 -9.10 13.29
N ASP A 184 -10.42 -8.97 14.20
CA ASP A 184 -11.83 -9.16 13.88
C ASP A 184 -12.32 -8.06 12.92
N SER A 185 -12.70 -8.47 11.72
CA SER A 185 -13.27 -7.59 10.70
C SER A 185 -14.57 -8.17 10.14
N ARG A 186 -15.32 -7.32 9.43
CA ARG A 186 -16.62 -7.66 8.83
C ARG A 186 -16.71 -7.07 7.43
N ILE A 187 -17.47 -7.74 6.59
CA ILE A 187 -17.80 -7.31 5.23
C ILE A 187 -19.32 -7.29 5.05
N SER A 188 -19.80 -6.34 4.24
CA SER A 188 -21.22 -6.17 3.96
C SER A 188 -21.47 -5.96 2.47
N TYR A 189 -21.91 -7.03 1.81
CA TYR A 189 -22.34 -7.00 0.41
C TYR A 189 -23.76 -6.44 0.23
N HIS A 190 -24.58 -6.51 1.27
CA HIS A 190 -25.99 -6.12 1.23
C HIS A 190 -26.36 -5.27 2.45
N TYR A 191 -27.33 -4.37 2.25
CA TYR A 191 -27.81 -3.52 3.32
C TYR A 191 -28.34 -4.33 4.50
N ASN A 192 -27.93 -3.92 5.70
CA ASN A 192 -28.34 -4.48 6.99
C ASN A 192 -27.96 -5.96 7.18
N SER A 193 -26.98 -6.44 6.43
CA SER A 193 -26.37 -7.76 6.59
C SER A 193 -24.84 -7.63 6.53
N PHE A 194 -24.15 -8.39 7.36
CA PHE A 194 -22.70 -8.50 7.32
C PHE A 194 -22.28 -9.93 7.64
N GLU A 195 -21.06 -10.25 7.23
CA GLU A 195 -20.39 -11.51 7.52
C GLU A 195 -19.02 -11.20 8.14
N PRO A 196 -18.45 -12.11 8.95
CA PRO A 196 -17.05 -12.03 9.35
C PRO A 196 -16.14 -11.99 8.10
N SER A 197 -15.05 -11.24 8.18
CA SER A 197 -14.06 -11.14 7.10
C SER A 197 -12.64 -11.39 7.60
N ASN A 198 -11.76 -11.70 6.67
CA ASN A 198 -10.33 -11.86 6.91
C ASN A 198 -9.68 -10.47 6.92
N ALA A 199 -8.90 -10.13 7.95
CA ALA A 199 -8.17 -8.87 7.95
C ALA A 199 -6.86 -8.95 8.74
N VAL A 200 -5.90 -8.14 8.33
CA VAL A 200 -4.57 -8.00 8.93
C VAL A 200 -4.35 -6.55 9.33
N GLU A 201 -3.84 -6.36 10.53
CA GLU A 201 -3.30 -5.08 11.02
C GLU A 201 -1.79 -5.22 11.14
N THR A 202 -1.04 -4.22 10.65
CA THR A 202 0.39 -4.06 10.96
C THR A 202 0.59 -3.07 12.11
N LYS A 203 1.70 -3.18 12.84
CA LYS A 203 2.14 -2.24 13.88
C LYS A 203 3.63 -2.01 13.75
N PHE A 204 4.03 -0.74 13.71
CA PHE A 204 5.43 -0.33 13.63
C PHE A 204 5.56 1.15 14.02
N SER A 205 6.79 1.59 14.28
CA SER A 205 7.10 2.97 14.63
C SER A 205 8.21 3.51 13.72
N ILE A 206 8.13 4.79 13.35
CA ILE A 206 9.15 5.47 12.55
C ILE A 206 9.56 6.78 13.24
N GLN A 207 10.88 7.02 13.29
CA GLN A 207 11.46 8.27 13.76
C GLN A 207 11.75 9.23 12.60
N GLY A 208 11.00 10.33 12.57
CA GLY A 208 11.05 11.34 11.53
C GLY A 208 10.45 10.82 10.22
N CYS A 209 11.14 11.04 9.10
CA CYS A 209 10.74 10.50 7.81
C CYS A 209 11.12 9.03 7.64
N GLY A 210 10.29 8.27 6.93
CA GLY A 210 10.58 6.89 6.51
C GLY A 210 9.46 6.31 5.64
N CYS A 211 9.63 5.05 5.23
CA CYS A 211 8.66 4.33 4.42
C CYS A 211 8.39 2.94 5.00
N ALA A 212 7.16 2.46 4.82
CA ALA A 212 6.81 1.06 5.01
C ALA A 212 6.29 0.48 3.69
N TYR A 213 6.88 -0.64 3.27
CA TYR A 213 6.48 -1.32 2.04
C TYR A 213 5.53 -2.47 2.33
N THR A 214 4.55 -2.63 1.45
CA THR A 214 3.72 -3.83 1.34
C THR A 214 3.85 -4.38 -0.06
N VAL A 215 4.32 -5.61 -0.22
CA VAL A 215 4.43 -6.27 -1.52
C VAL A 215 3.46 -7.43 -1.58
N ILE A 216 2.62 -7.45 -2.61
CA ILE A 216 1.63 -8.49 -2.87
C ILE A 216 1.99 -9.18 -4.17
N GLY A 217 2.27 -10.47 -4.12
CA GLY A 217 2.49 -11.33 -5.27
C GLY A 217 1.26 -12.23 -5.49
N LEU A 218 0.78 -12.30 -6.71
CA LEU A 218 -0.40 -13.03 -7.12
C LEU A 218 -0.05 -14.27 -7.94
N SER A 219 -0.85 -15.32 -7.80
CA SER A 219 -0.82 -16.50 -8.66
C SER A 219 -2.21 -17.11 -8.79
N ASP A 220 -2.33 -18.15 -9.63
CA ASP A 220 -3.50 -19.02 -9.60
C ASP A 220 -3.56 -19.79 -8.27
N ALA A 221 -4.76 -20.10 -7.77
CA ALA A 221 -5.02 -20.67 -6.42
C ALA A 221 -4.25 -21.96 -6.09
N ASN A 222 -3.77 -22.69 -7.10
CA ASN A 222 -3.05 -23.96 -6.93
C ASN A 222 -1.60 -23.92 -7.43
N ALA A 223 -1.14 -22.78 -7.93
CA ALA A 223 0.25 -22.63 -8.33
C ALA A 223 1.15 -22.59 -7.09
N LYS A 224 2.24 -23.35 -7.11
CA LYS A 224 3.30 -23.14 -6.13
C LYS A 224 4.14 -21.97 -6.59
N PHE A 225 4.18 -20.93 -5.78
CA PHE A 225 5.01 -19.76 -6.01
C PHE A 225 5.53 -19.26 -4.67
N ASP A 226 6.61 -18.49 -4.75
CA ASP A 226 7.22 -17.83 -3.60
C ASP A 226 7.48 -16.39 -3.99
N LEU A 227 7.05 -15.48 -3.13
CA LEU A 227 7.37 -14.07 -3.19
C LEU A 227 8.62 -13.85 -2.33
N ASP A 228 9.73 -13.46 -2.95
CA ASP A 228 10.96 -13.09 -2.27
C ASP A 228 11.20 -11.60 -2.46
N VAL A 229 11.27 -10.86 -1.34
CA VAL A 229 11.47 -9.41 -1.34
C VAL A 229 12.66 -9.08 -0.45
N ASN A 230 13.68 -8.46 -1.04
CA ASN A 230 14.88 -8.05 -0.33
C ASN A 230 15.12 -6.57 -0.52
N LYS A 231 15.39 -5.86 0.58
CA LYS A 231 15.86 -4.48 0.51
C LYS A 231 17.30 -4.46 0.00
N LEU A 232 17.58 -3.56 -0.94
CA LEU A 232 18.91 -3.36 -1.50
C LEU A 232 19.53 -2.09 -0.97
N GLU A 233 20.85 -2.11 -0.78
CA GLU A 233 21.63 -0.90 -0.60
C GLU A 233 21.59 -0.06 -1.89
N VAL A 234 21.38 1.25 -1.74
CA VAL A 234 21.35 2.19 -2.86
C VAL A 234 22.56 3.12 -2.79
N LYS A 235 23.37 3.16 -3.85
CA LYS A 235 24.58 3.98 -3.93
C LYS A 235 24.43 5.11 -4.94
N SER A 236 25.18 6.19 -4.75
CA SER A 236 25.41 7.16 -5.82
C SER A 236 26.36 6.56 -6.85
N ASN A 237 26.05 6.75 -8.13
CA ASN A 237 26.93 6.29 -9.20
C ASN A 237 28.24 7.13 -9.32
N PHE A 238 28.25 8.35 -8.79
CA PHE A 238 29.34 9.31 -8.99
C PHE A 238 30.01 9.80 -7.71
N LYS A 239 29.27 9.83 -6.59
CA LYS A 239 29.71 10.53 -5.37
C LYS A 239 30.39 9.63 -4.33
N ASP A 240 30.52 8.32 -4.60
CA ASP A 240 31.05 7.31 -3.66
C ASP A 240 30.37 7.39 -2.28
N ILE A 241 29.03 7.50 -2.29
CA ILE A 241 28.19 7.49 -1.09
C ILE A 241 27.14 6.40 -1.21
N THR A 242 26.74 5.87 -0.07
CA THR A 242 25.49 5.11 0.10
C THR A 242 24.40 6.08 0.53
N PHE A 243 23.27 6.09 -0.17
CA PHE A 243 22.11 6.87 0.24
C PHE A 243 21.45 6.24 1.46
N THR A 244 20.88 7.09 2.31
CA THR A 244 20.06 6.61 3.43
C THR A 244 18.65 6.27 2.96
N ASP A 245 17.95 5.41 3.71
CA ASP A 245 16.55 5.06 3.45
C ASP A 245 15.61 6.27 3.47
N LYS A 246 15.99 7.36 4.15
CA LYS A 246 15.22 8.62 4.11
C LYS A 246 15.25 9.30 2.75
N GLN A 247 16.26 8.99 1.94
CA GLN A 247 16.51 9.62 0.65
C GLN A 247 16.00 8.74 -0.50
N ILE A 248 16.43 7.47 -0.53
CA ILE A 248 16.07 6.52 -1.58
C ILE A 248 16.21 5.09 -1.07
N GLU A 249 15.23 4.28 -1.41
CA GLU A 249 15.17 2.87 -1.08
C GLU A 249 14.99 2.04 -2.36
N ALA A 250 15.44 0.79 -2.32
CA ALA A 250 15.24 -0.15 -3.41
C ALA A 250 14.85 -1.53 -2.89
N LEU A 251 13.94 -2.18 -3.60
CA LEU A 251 13.51 -3.56 -3.38
C LEU A 251 13.90 -4.42 -4.58
N GLU A 252 14.56 -5.53 -4.33
CA GLU A 252 14.60 -6.67 -5.23
C GLU A 252 13.36 -7.53 -4.97
N VAL A 253 12.53 -7.74 -6.00
CA VAL A 253 11.30 -8.52 -5.91
C VAL A 253 11.38 -9.68 -6.90
N LYS A 254 11.20 -10.91 -6.41
CA LYS A 254 11.12 -12.12 -7.24
C LYS A 254 9.79 -12.82 -6.99
N LEU A 255 9.16 -13.23 -8.08
CA LEU A 255 7.89 -13.97 -8.07
C LEU A 255 7.90 -15.03 -9.18
N GLY A 256 8.21 -16.28 -8.82
CA GLY A 256 8.41 -17.33 -9.81
C GLY A 256 9.56 -17.00 -10.78
N SER A 257 9.27 -16.82 -12.07
CA SER A 257 10.26 -16.39 -13.08
C SER A 257 10.43 -14.88 -13.19
N GLN A 258 9.54 -14.09 -12.58
CA GLN A 258 9.61 -12.64 -12.60
C GLN A 258 10.68 -12.16 -11.62
N HIS A 259 11.48 -11.18 -12.04
CA HIS A 259 12.54 -10.58 -11.23
C HIS A 259 12.61 -9.09 -11.52
N TYR A 260 12.39 -8.26 -10.51
CA TYR A 260 12.38 -6.82 -10.61
C TYR A 260 13.31 -6.18 -9.58
N VAL A 261 13.86 -5.02 -9.95
CA VAL A 261 14.39 -4.05 -8.98
C VAL A 261 13.51 -2.81 -9.07
N VAL A 262 12.94 -2.40 -7.94
CA VAL A 262 12.09 -1.21 -7.83
C VAL A 262 12.77 -0.22 -6.90
N VAL A 263 12.94 1.01 -7.36
CA VAL A 263 13.62 2.08 -6.64
C VAL A 263 12.65 3.23 -6.41
N VAL A 264 12.58 3.71 -5.17
CA VAL A 264 11.69 4.80 -4.74
C VAL A 264 12.52 5.86 -4.04
N ALA A 265 12.56 7.07 -4.59
CA ALA A 265 13.17 8.23 -3.96
C ALA A 265 12.13 8.99 -3.13
N HIS A 266 12.45 9.20 -1.85
CA HIS A 266 11.58 9.85 -0.86
C HIS A 266 11.84 11.35 -0.75
N GLU A 267 13.01 11.80 -1.20
CA GLU A 267 13.39 13.20 -1.32
C GLU A 267 13.72 13.52 -2.79
N GLU A 268 13.74 14.80 -3.15
CA GLU A 268 14.07 15.28 -4.50
C GLU A 268 15.59 15.19 -4.81
N TYR A 269 16.23 14.07 -4.47
CA TYR A 269 17.67 13.82 -4.64
C TYR A 269 18.04 12.91 -5.82
N ALA A 270 17.07 12.53 -6.66
CA ALA A 270 17.29 11.74 -7.89
C ALA A 270 17.06 12.57 -9.17
N SER A 271 17.52 13.82 -9.17
CA SER A 271 17.47 14.71 -10.34
C SER A 271 18.51 14.27 -11.39
N PRO A 272 18.49 14.80 -12.63
CA PRO A 272 19.47 14.46 -13.67
C PRO A 272 20.95 14.66 -13.29
N THR A 273 21.24 15.26 -12.13
CA THR A 273 22.60 15.43 -11.60
C THR A 273 23.03 14.34 -10.60
N ASP A 274 22.11 13.48 -10.16
CA ASP A 274 22.33 12.40 -9.19
C ASP A 274 21.62 11.10 -9.60
N THR A 275 22.36 10.18 -10.21
CA THR A 275 21.89 8.83 -10.55
C THR A 275 22.18 7.85 -9.41
N PHE A 276 21.32 6.86 -9.23
CA PHE A 276 21.51 5.80 -8.26
C PHE A 276 22.02 4.49 -8.89
N LEU A 277 22.56 3.62 -8.04
CA LEU A 277 22.93 2.24 -8.30
C LEU A 277 22.30 1.34 -7.23
N ALA A 278 21.43 0.41 -7.63
CA ALA A 278 20.83 -0.58 -6.73
C ALA A 278 20.85 -1.96 -7.40
N GLY A 279 21.49 -2.96 -6.78
CA GLY A 279 21.50 -4.34 -7.31
C GLY A 279 22.09 -4.48 -8.72
N ASN A 280 23.07 -3.66 -9.11
CA ASN A 280 23.61 -3.52 -10.47
C ASN A 280 22.66 -2.85 -11.50
N CYS A 281 21.59 -2.21 -11.04
CA CYS A 281 20.74 -1.35 -11.87
C CYS A 281 21.12 0.13 -11.69
N TYR A 282 21.37 0.82 -12.80
CA TYR A 282 21.73 2.24 -12.84
C TYR A 282 20.55 3.04 -13.36
N GLY A 283 20.11 4.08 -12.63
CA GLY A 283 18.97 4.89 -13.06
C GLY A 283 18.86 6.24 -12.35
N PHE A 284 17.79 6.95 -12.66
CA PHE A 284 17.44 8.25 -12.09
C PHE A 284 15.93 8.45 -12.19
N GLY A 285 15.39 9.40 -11.43
CA GLY A 285 13.95 9.60 -11.27
C GLY A 285 13.44 9.14 -9.91
N ASN A 286 12.19 9.51 -9.63
CA ASN A 286 11.59 9.40 -8.31
C ASN A 286 10.97 8.02 -8.02
N ALA A 287 10.45 7.34 -9.04
CA ALA A 287 10.03 5.93 -8.95
C ALA A 287 10.44 5.20 -10.23
N VAL A 288 11.29 4.17 -10.12
CA VAL A 288 11.91 3.50 -11.26
C VAL A 288 11.83 1.98 -11.10
N VAL A 289 11.52 1.29 -12.19
CA VAL A 289 11.45 -0.18 -12.24
C VAL A 289 12.43 -0.72 -13.27
N PHE A 290 13.14 -1.79 -12.93
CA PHE A 290 13.99 -2.56 -13.83
C PHE A 290 13.46 -3.99 -13.91
N ASP A 291 13.10 -4.44 -15.11
CA ASP A 291 12.79 -5.85 -15.36
C ASP A 291 14.06 -6.66 -15.57
N ARG A 292 14.51 -7.33 -14.50
CA ARG A 292 15.73 -8.13 -14.50
C ARG A 292 15.56 -9.43 -15.26
N SER A 293 14.33 -9.92 -15.40
CA SER A 293 14.04 -11.10 -16.22
C SER A 293 14.25 -10.82 -17.71
N GLU A 294 14.10 -9.56 -18.13
CA GLU A 294 14.37 -9.06 -19.47
C GLU A 294 15.77 -8.45 -19.63
N ASN A 295 16.67 -8.65 -18.66
CA ASN A 295 18.03 -8.10 -18.65
C ASN A 295 18.09 -6.56 -18.69
N GLU A 296 17.15 -5.87 -18.02
CA GLU A 296 17.20 -4.41 -17.87
C GLU A 296 18.13 -4.01 -16.70
N PHE A 297 19.24 -3.33 -17.00
CA PHE A 297 20.23 -2.87 -16.01
C PHE A 297 20.49 -1.36 -16.05
N GLU A 298 20.13 -0.67 -17.13
CA GLU A 298 20.44 0.74 -17.33
C GLU A 298 19.16 1.54 -17.61
N THR A 299 19.09 2.74 -17.04
CA THR A 299 17.96 3.68 -17.06
C THR A 299 16.70 3.18 -16.33
N GLY A 300 16.27 1.95 -16.60
CA GLY A 300 15.00 1.42 -16.12
C GLY A 300 13.81 2.15 -16.73
N THR A 301 12.61 1.74 -16.36
CA THR A 301 11.38 2.47 -16.67
C THR A 301 11.07 3.44 -15.55
N VAL A 302 11.17 4.73 -15.83
CA VAL A 302 10.84 5.80 -14.88
C VAL A 302 9.33 6.00 -14.87
N LEU A 303 8.67 5.59 -13.79
CA LEU A 303 7.22 5.73 -13.60
C LEU A 303 6.86 7.17 -13.25
N ILE A 304 7.70 7.84 -12.45
CA ILE A 304 7.59 9.24 -12.06
C ILE A 304 8.99 9.84 -11.98
N TRP A 305 9.12 11.04 -12.53
CA TRP A 305 10.34 11.86 -12.48
C TRP A 305 10.51 12.55 -11.14
#